data_AF-A0A8X6YTU5-F1
#
_entry.id   AF-A0A8X6YTU5-F1
#
_cell.length_a   1.000
_cell.length_b   1.000
_cell.length_c   1.000
_cell.angle_alpha   90.00
_cell.angle_beta   90.00
_cell.angle_gamma   90.00
#
_symmetry.space_group_name_H-M   'P 1'
#
loop_
_entity.id
_entity.type
_entity.pdbx_description
1 polymer ?
#
loop_
_entity_poly.entity_id
_entity_poly.type
_entity_poly.pdbx_seq_one_letter_code
_entity_poly.pdbx_strand_id
1 'polypeptide(L)' 'AVEFAARARSLVISRSTYPSSGRFTGHWLGDNKSNWDDLHRSIIGMLEFNIFGIPY' A
#
# COMPACT_ATOMS: atom_id res chain seq x y z
N ALA A 1 -0.81 7.58 -16.50
CA ALA A 1 -1.82 6.91 -17.35
C ALA A 1 -3.23 7.12 -16.80
N VAL A 2 -3.53 6.66 -15.58
CA VAL A 2 -4.86 6.78 -14.98
C VAL A 2 -5.32 8.23 -14.85
N GLU A 3 -4.47 9.11 -14.32
CA GLU A 3 -4.83 10.54 -14.16
C GLU A 3 -5.07 11.25 -15.51
N PHE A 4 -4.28 10.91 -16.52
CA PHE A 4 -4.47 11.47 -17.87
C PHE A 4 -5.81 11.04 -18.48
N ALA A 5 -6.20 9.77 -18.29
CA ALA A 5 -7.47 9.25 -18.78
C ALA A 5 -8.67 9.81 -17.99
N ALA A 6 -8.56 9.88 -16.67
CA ALA A 6 -9.66 10.30 -15.78
C ALA A 6 -9.79 11.83 -15.65
N ARG A 7 -8.75 12.60 -16.04
CA ARG A 7 -8.65 14.06 -15.81
C ARG A 7 -8.87 14.47 -14.35
N ALA A 8 -8.49 13.59 -13.44
CA ALA A 8 -8.63 13.75 -12.00
C ALA A 8 -7.49 13.01 -11.29
N ARG A 9 -7.25 13.38 -10.02
CA ARG A 9 -6.30 12.67 -9.15
C ARG A 9 -6.69 11.20 -9.04
N SER A 10 -5.73 10.30 -9.22
CA SER A 10 -5.98 8.87 -9.18
C SER A 10 -5.50 8.22 -7.89
N LEU A 11 -6.09 7.07 -7.58
CA LEU A 11 -5.59 6.11 -6.59
C LEU A 11 -4.91 4.97 -7.35
N VAL A 12 -3.66 4.65 -6.99
CA VAL A 12 -2.91 3.50 -7.51
C VAL A 12 -2.48 2.66 -6.33
N ILE A 13 -2.62 1.33 -6.46
CA ILE A 13 -2.28 0.36 -5.43
C ILE A 13 -1.35 -0.69 -6.07
N SER A 14 -0.16 -0.90 -5.49
CA SER A 14 0.88 -1.78 -6.02
C SER A 14 1.34 -2.80 -4.98
N ARG A 15 1.59 -4.04 -5.41
CA ARG A 15 2.13 -5.10 -4.55
C ARG A 15 3.62 -4.93 -4.30
N SER A 16 4.40 -4.58 -5.32
CA SER A 16 5.85 -4.37 -5.18
C SER A 16 6.15 -2.92 -4.84
N THR A 17 7.16 -2.71 -3.99
CA THR A 17 7.59 -1.40 -3.51
C THR A 17 9.12 -1.31 -3.39
N TYR A 18 9.64 -0.08 -3.40
CA TYR A 18 11.02 0.31 -3.11
C TYR A 18 10.98 1.67 -2.37
N PRO A 19 12.04 2.11 -1.65
CA PRO A 19 12.07 3.47 -1.10
C PRO A 19 11.64 4.52 -2.14
N SER A 20 10.76 5.43 -1.73
CA SER A 20 10.03 6.44 -2.54
C SER A 20 8.77 5.99 -3.31
N SER A 21 8.43 4.69 -3.36
CA SER A 21 7.21 4.22 -4.05
C SER A 21 5.92 4.91 -3.57
N GLY A 22 5.82 5.23 -2.27
CA GLY A 22 4.68 5.92 -1.66
C GLY A 22 4.34 7.29 -2.25
N ARG A 23 5.26 7.88 -3.03
CA ARG A 23 5.01 9.12 -3.78
C ARG A 23 4.00 8.92 -4.93
N PHE A 24 3.87 7.70 -5.45
CA PHE A 24 3.09 7.40 -6.66
C PHE A 24 1.98 6.38 -6.43
N THR A 25 2.09 5.52 -5.41
CA THR A 25 1.17 4.42 -5.16
C THR A 25 1.02 4.14 -3.67
N GLY A 26 -0.16 3.69 -3.28
CA GLY A 26 -0.38 2.99 -2.01
C GLY A 26 0.01 1.51 -2.11
N HIS A 27 -0.12 0.78 -1.00
CA HIS A 27 0.27 -0.63 -0.89
C HIS A 27 -0.70 -1.43 -0.01
N TRP A 28 -0.93 -2.70 -0.37
CA TRP A 28 -1.60 -3.68 0.50
C TRP A 28 -0.65 -4.81 0.83
N LEU A 29 -0.83 -5.45 2.00
CA LEU A 29 0.11 -6.43 2.58
C LEU A 29 0.17 -7.80 1.86
N GLY A 30 -0.34 -7.89 0.63
CA GLY A 30 -0.31 -9.11 -0.16
C GLY A 30 -1.36 -10.14 0.24
N ASP A 31 -1.06 -11.39 -0.07
CA ASP A 31 -1.96 -12.52 0.06
C ASP A 31 -1.93 -13.06 1.50
N ASN A 32 -2.93 -12.72 2.30
CA ASN A 32 -3.09 -13.20 3.68
C ASN A 32 -4.04 -14.40 3.77
N LYS A 33 -4.20 -14.95 4.98
CA LYS A 33 -5.19 -15.98 5.31
C LYS A 33 -6.19 -15.43 6.33
N SER A 34 -7.41 -15.98 6.32
CA SER A 34 -8.47 -15.63 7.28
C SER A 34 -8.22 -16.24 8.67
N ASN A 35 -7.15 -15.81 9.35
CA ASN A 35 -6.78 -16.26 10.69
C ASN A 35 -6.36 -15.09 11.59
N TRP A 36 -6.31 -15.35 12.91
CA TRP A 36 -6.01 -14.35 13.93
C TRP A 36 -4.56 -13.82 13.90
N ASP A 37 -3.61 -14.64 13.46
CA ASP A 37 -2.19 -14.26 13.36
C ASP A 37 -1.98 -13.23 12.25
N ASP A 38 -2.60 -13.43 11.08
CA ASP A 38 -2.54 -12.47 9.98
C ASP A 38 -3.33 -11.18 10.27
N LEU A 39 -4.39 -11.25 11.10
CA LEU A 39 -5.02 -10.04 11.64
C LEU A 39 -4.05 -9.24 12.49
N HIS A 40 -3.34 -9.87 13.42
CA HIS A 40 -2.35 -9.20 14.26
C HIS A 40 -1.20 -8.62 13.43
N ARG A 41 -0.67 -9.38 12.46
CA ARG A 41 0.39 -8.92 11.54
C ARG A 41 -0.02 -7.71 10.70
N SER A 42 -1.31 -7.54 10.40
CA SER A 42 -1.77 -6.37 9.63
C SER A 42 -1.45 -5.03 10.32
N ILE A 43 -1.51 -5.00 11.66
CA ILE A 43 -1.18 -3.82 12.46
C ILE A 43 0.30 -3.47 12.32
N ILE A 44 1.16 -4.49 12.41
CA ILE A 44 2.61 -4.35 12.24
C ILE A 44 2.93 -3.80 10.86
N GLY A 45 2.38 -4.43 9.80
CA GLY A 45 2.61 -4.00 8.43
C GLY A 45 2.16 -2.56 8.17
N MET A 46 1.00 -2.13 8.69
CA MET A 46 0.56 -0.74 8.56
C MET A 46 1.55 0.26 9.19
N LEU A 47 2.10 -0.05 10.37
CA LEU A 47 3.07 0.82 11.05
C LEU A 47 4.42 0.85 10.33
N GLU A 48 4.90 -0.29 9.86
CA GLU A 48 6.13 -0.39 9.07
C GLU A 48 6.04 0.42 7.77
N PHE A 49 4.93 0.32 7.03
CA PHE A 49 4.75 1.07 5.79
C PHE A 49 4.60 2.59 6.00
N ASN A 50 4.13 3.03 7.17
CA ASN A 50 4.24 4.43 7.56
C ASN A 50 5.71 4.88 7.68
N ILE A 51 6.57 4.07 8.29
CA ILE A 51 8.01 4.34 8.40
C ILE A 51 8.70 4.29 7.03
N PHE A 52 8.26 3.41 6.13
CA PHE A 52 8.77 3.32 4.76
C PHE A 52 8.32 4.48 3.85
N GLY A 53 7.51 5.41 4.37
CA GLY A 53 7.00 6.55 3.61
C GLY A 53 5.88 6.18 2.64
N ILE A 54 5.07 5.17 2.96
CA ILE A 54 3.93 4.68 2.19
C ILE A 54 2.68 4.64 3.11
N PRO A 55 2.06 5.80 3.40
CA PRO A 55 1.01 5.89 4.43
C PRO A 55 -0.41 5.55 3.95
N TYR A 56 -0.59 5.05 2.73
CA TYR A 56 -1.87 5.07 2.00
C TYR A 56 -2.23 3.74 1.35
#